data_AF-A0A383AUW6-F1
#
_entry.id   AF-A0A383AUW6-F1
#
_cell.length_a   1.000
_cell.length_b   1.000
_cell.length_c   1.000
_cell.angle_alpha   90.00
_cell.angle_beta   90.00
_cell.angle_gamma   90.00
#
_symmetry.space_group_name_H-M   'P 1'
#
loop_
_entity.id
_entity.type
_entity.pdbx_description
1 polymer ?
#
loop_
_entity_poly.entity_id
_entity_poly.type
_entity_poly.pdbx_seq_one_letter_code
_entity_poly.pdbx_strand_id
1 'polypeptide(L)'
;IQSFDGEAWLANPVKGWGESAVDPQMIASVDLTASVDATLSVDGQALDVRSLLETGKAKNGDVSANVLTSERTWVHGKIIDSSTGRPTAARIHFRSPDGRYFPPYGHTHEVNDNWFEDYGADLLLGDTPYAYVDGTFQGELPVGDVYVEVSKGFEFEPIRQKLSIKPGQRELEITLKRNFNLRAGGWVTADTHTHFLTPETAHLEAAAEDINVINLLAAQWGDLYTNVGDLTGEVSGSSSAETIVWVGS
;
A
#
# COMPACT_ATOMS: atom_id res chain seq x y z
N ILE A 1 -2.52 -13.11 -8.71
CA ILE A 1 -1.11 -13.18 -8.23
C ILE A 1 -0.18 -13.08 -9.45
N GLN A 2 0.75 -12.13 -9.49
CA GLN A 2 1.74 -12.08 -10.56
C GLN A 2 2.98 -12.90 -10.16
N SER A 3 3.68 -13.49 -11.14
CA SER A 3 5.01 -14.08 -10.91
C SER A 3 5.95 -12.99 -10.38
N PHE A 4 6.52 -13.18 -9.19
CA PHE A 4 7.38 -12.20 -8.54
C PHE A 4 8.82 -12.71 -8.44
N ASP A 5 9.76 -12.00 -9.06
CA ASP A 5 11.20 -12.21 -8.89
C ASP A 5 11.76 -11.15 -7.93
N GLY A 6 11.90 -11.53 -6.66
CA GLY A 6 12.35 -10.61 -5.62
C GLY A 6 13.76 -10.08 -5.80
N GLU A 7 14.68 -10.85 -6.39
CA GLU A 7 16.06 -10.41 -6.58
C GLU A 7 16.15 -9.41 -7.75
N ALA A 8 15.45 -9.69 -8.86
CA ALA A 8 15.34 -8.73 -9.97
C ALA A 8 14.63 -7.43 -9.52
N TRP A 9 13.59 -7.57 -8.71
CA TRP A 9 12.83 -6.45 -8.18
C TRP A 9 13.66 -5.53 -7.27
N LEU A 10 14.46 -6.10 -6.37
CA LEU A 10 15.40 -5.36 -5.51
C LEU A 10 16.48 -4.66 -6.32
N ALA A 11 16.95 -5.29 -7.39
CA ALA A 11 18.01 -4.77 -8.26
C ALA A 11 17.53 -3.68 -9.23
N ASN A 12 16.22 -3.51 -9.41
CA ASN A 12 15.68 -2.52 -10.35
C ASN A 12 16.06 -1.08 -9.91
N PRO A 13 16.69 -0.28 -10.77
CA PRO A 13 17.08 1.09 -10.43
C PRO A 13 15.88 2.04 -10.27
N VAL A 14 14.72 1.71 -10.86
CA VAL A 14 13.49 2.50 -10.75
C VAL A 14 12.66 1.95 -9.60
N LYS A 15 12.53 2.75 -8.54
CA LYS A 15 11.80 2.41 -7.30
C LYS A 15 10.73 3.46 -7.04
N GLY A 16 9.59 3.03 -6.51
CA GLY A 16 8.44 3.88 -6.22
C GLY A 16 7.59 4.22 -7.44
N TRP A 17 7.87 3.71 -8.64
CA TRP A 17 7.06 4.06 -9.83
C TRP A 17 5.96 3.04 -10.14
N GLY A 18 5.73 2.09 -9.22
CA GLY A 18 4.92 0.92 -9.51
C GLY A 18 5.57 0.04 -10.58
N GLU A 19 4.85 -1.00 -10.96
CA GLU A 19 5.24 -1.97 -11.99
C GLU A 19 4.06 -2.13 -12.95
N SER A 20 4.32 -2.39 -14.23
CA SER A 20 3.28 -2.75 -15.19
C SER A 20 3.70 -4.00 -15.93
N ALA A 21 2.88 -5.05 -15.88
CA ALA A 21 3.14 -6.28 -16.59
C ALA A 21 2.83 -6.10 -18.09
N VAL A 22 3.83 -6.35 -18.94
CA VAL A 22 3.67 -6.25 -20.41
C VAL A 22 2.85 -7.42 -20.96
N ASP A 23 2.82 -8.56 -20.27
CA ASP A 23 2.03 -9.75 -20.59
C ASP A 23 1.67 -10.51 -19.29
N PRO A 24 0.61 -10.10 -18.57
CA PRO A 24 0.29 -10.69 -17.27
C PRO A 24 -0.19 -12.13 -17.43
N GLN A 25 0.52 -13.07 -16.80
CA GLN A 25 -0.05 -14.40 -16.56
C GLN A 25 -1.20 -14.25 -15.56
N MET A 26 -2.41 -14.49 -16.03
CA MET A 26 -3.62 -14.43 -15.21
C MET A 26 -3.66 -15.63 -14.26
N ILE A 27 -3.30 -15.41 -13.00
CA ILE A 27 -3.50 -16.37 -11.91
C ILE A 27 -4.63 -15.85 -11.04
N ALA A 28 -5.73 -16.61 -10.99
CA ALA A 28 -6.81 -16.38 -10.04
C ALA A 28 -6.34 -16.72 -8.62
N SER A 29 -6.46 -15.76 -7.70
CA SER A 29 -6.38 -16.00 -6.27
C SER A 29 -7.78 -16.05 -5.68
N VAL A 30 -7.97 -16.90 -4.68
CA VAL A 30 -9.21 -16.93 -3.90
C VAL A 30 -8.82 -16.98 -2.43
N ASP A 31 -9.27 -15.99 -1.66
CA ASP A 31 -9.20 -16.05 -0.21
C ASP A 31 -10.39 -16.84 0.33
N LEU A 32 -10.11 -17.84 1.15
CA LEU A 32 -11.10 -18.80 1.64
C LEU A 32 -10.99 -18.90 3.16
N THR A 33 -12.13 -18.76 3.84
CA THR A 33 -12.29 -19.15 5.24
C THR A 33 -13.14 -20.41 5.30
N ALA A 34 -12.63 -21.45 5.97
CA ALA A 34 -13.30 -22.75 6.03
C ALA A 34 -13.15 -23.41 7.42
N SER A 35 -14.13 -24.23 7.78
CA SER A 35 -14.03 -25.12 8.95
C SER A 35 -13.00 -26.23 8.70
N VAL A 36 -12.39 -26.75 9.76
CA VAL A 36 -11.48 -27.91 9.66
C VAL A 36 -12.16 -29.14 9.05
N ASP A 37 -13.48 -29.29 9.23
CA ASP A 37 -14.26 -30.41 8.67
C ASP A 37 -14.81 -30.13 7.27
N ALA A 38 -14.43 -29.00 6.65
CA ALA A 38 -14.89 -28.65 5.32
C ALA A 38 -14.12 -29.40 4.21
N THR A 39 -14.69 -29.37 3.01
CA THR A 39 -14.06 -29.88 1.80
C THR A 39 -13.99 -28.77 0.75
N LEU A 40 -12.81 -28.54 0.20
CA LEU A 40 -12.61 -27.64 -0.94
C LEU A 40 -12.71 -28.48 -2.22
N SER A 41 -13.57 -28.10 -3.17
CA SER A 41 -13.69 -28.79 -4.45
C SER A 41 -13.17 -27.91 -5.58
N VAL A 42 -12.23 -28.42 -6.36
CA VAL A 42 -11.71 -27.77 -7.57
C VAL A 42 -11.90 -28.74 -8.74
N ASP A 43 -12.65 -28.33 -9.75
CA ASP A 43 -13.00 -29.17 -10.91
C ASP A 43 -13.56 -30.56 -10.54
N GLY A 44 -14.36 -30.62 -9.48
CA GLY A 44 -14.96 -31.85 -8.97
C GLY A 44 -14.02 -32.75 -8.16
N GLN A 45 -12.74 -32.36 -8.00
CA GLN A 45 -11.78 -33.05 -7.13
C GLN A 45 -11.81 -32.43 -5.73
N ALA A 46 -12.16 -33.26 -4.75
CA ALA A 46 -12.25 -32.86 -3.35
C ALA A 46 -10.89 -32.86 -2.66
N LEU A 47 -10.57 -31.77 -1.98
CA LEU A 47 -9.45 -31.61 -1.06
C LEU A 47 -9.99 -31.45 0.36
N ASP A 48 -9.45 -32.23 1.28
CA ASP A 48 -9.76 -32.15 2.70
C ASP A 48 -9.08 -30.94 3.34
N VAL A 49 -9.87 -30.04 3.95
CA VAL A 49 -9.35 -28.83 4.59
C VAL A 49 -8.55 -29.16 5.84
N ARG A 50 -8.88 -30.26 6.54
CA ARG A 50 -8.10 -30.73 7.70
C ARG A 50 -6.66 -31.02 7.33
N SER A 51 -6.42 -31.69 6.20
CA SER A 51 -5.07 -31.95 5.69
C SER A 51 -4.27 -30.67 5.43
N LEU A 52 -4.92 -29.63 4.88
CA LEU A 52 -4.29 -28.31 4.70
C LEU A 52 -3.94 -27.65 6.04
N LEU A 53 -4.83 -27.73 7.03
CA LEU A 53 -4.58 -27.14 8.35
C LEU A 53 -3.46 -27.87 9.10
N GLU A 54 -3.46 -29.20 9.10
CA GLU A 54 -2.55 -30.01 9.90
C GLU A 54 -1.15 -30.13 9.27
N THR A 55 -1.06 -30.14 7.94
CA THR A 55 0.21 -30.41 7.22
C THR A 55 0.64 -29.29 6.29
N GLY A 56 -0.20 -28.28 6.08
CA GLY A 56 0.03 -27.20 5.11
C GLY A 56 -0.21 -27.61 3.65
N LYS A 57 -0.60 -28.87 3.37
CA LYS A 57 -0.73 -29.39 2.01
C LYS A 57 -1.91 -30.35 1.88
N ALA A 58 -2.52 -30.37 0.70
CA ALA A 58 -3.48 -31.40 0.31
C ALA A 58 -3.32 -31.73 -1.17
N LYS A 59 -3.58 -32.98 -1.54
CA LYS A 59 -3.55 -33.42 -2.94
C LYS A 59 -4.61 -34.48 -3.18
N ASN A 60 -5.31 -34.38 -4.30
CA ASN A 60 -6.18 -35.41 -4.82
C ASN A 60 -6.07 -35.40 -6.35
N GLY A 61 -5.70 -36.54 -6.95
CA GLY A 61 -5.48 -36.61 -8.40
C GLY A 61 -4.44 -35.58 -8.88
N ASP A 62 -4.88 -34.75 -9.82
CA ASP A 62 -4.07 -33.70 -10.45
C ASP A 62 -4.17 -32.36 -9.72
N VAL A 63 -5.11 -32.22 -8.78
CA VAL A 63 -5.28 -31.02 -7.96
C VAL A 63 -4.41 -31.13 -6.69
N SER A 64 -3.62 -30.09 -6.43
CA SER A 64 -2.88 -29.91 -5.18
C SER A 64 -3.03 -28.51 -4.64
N ALA A 65 -3.04 -28.37 -3.32
CA ALA A 65 -3.10 -27.10 -2.61
C ALA A 65 -2.00 -27.04 -1.56
N ASN A 66 -1.43 -25.85 -1.37
CA ASN A 66 -0.42 -25.57 -0.34
C ASN A 66 -0.82 -24.28 0.39
N VAL A 67 -0.66 -24.26 1.71
CA VAL A 67 -0.77 -23.04 2.52
C VAL A 67 0.46 -22.18 2.23
N LEU A 68 0.24 -20.98 1.69
CA LEU A 68 1.32 -20.08 1.27
C LEU A 68 1.90 -19.25 2.42
N THR A 69 1.10 -18.98 3.45
CA THR A 69 1.53 -18.29 4.67
C THR A 69 0.95 -18.98 5.88
N SER A 70 1.74 -19.86 6.51
CA SER A 70 1.31 -20.64 7.68
C SER A 70 1.45 -19.90 9.00
N GLU A 71 2.34 -18.91 9.08
CA GLU A 71 2.57 -18.11 10.27
C GLU A 71 2.64 -16.63 9.92
N ARG A 72 1.96 -15.81 10.73
CA ARG A 72 1.97 -14.37 10.62
C ARG A 72 2.16 -13.74 12.00
N THR A 73 2.61 -12.50 12.01
CA THR A 73 2.73 -11.73 13.24
C THR A 73 2.30 -10.28 13.06
N TRP A 74 1.70 -9.73 14.10
CA TRP A 74 1.31 -8.32 14.15
C TRP A 74 2.51 -7.45 14.48
N VAL A 75 2.78 -6.48 13.61
CA VAL A 75 3.80 -5.45 13.78
C VAL A 75 3.19 -4.06 13.92
N HIS A 76 3.87 -3.22 14.69
CA HIS A 76 3.71 -1.78 14.78
C HIS A 76 4.91 -1.16 14.06
N GLY A 77 4.60 -0.47 12.98
CA GLY A 77 5.56 0.06 12.02
C GLY A 77 5.75 1.56 12.16
N LYS A 78 6.98 2.03 11.87
CA LYS A 78 7.29 3.45 11.71
C LYS A 78 8.14 3.68 10.47
N ILE A 79 7.83 4.74 9.73
CA ILE A 79 8.64 5.24 8.62
C ILE A 79 9.34 6.51 9.10
N ILE A 80 10.66 6.49 9.21
CA ILE A 80 11.45 7.56 9.84
C ILE A 80 12.15 8.41 8.76
N ASP A 81 11.95 9.72 8.82
CA ASP A 81 12.81 10.67 8.09
C ASP A 81 14.16 10.75 8.80
N SER A 82 15.20 10.18 8.18
CA SER A 82 16.57 10.21 8.73
C SER A 82 17.12 11.60 9.04
N SER A 83 16.64 12.65 8.38
CA SER A 83 17.11 14.01 8.60
C SER A 83 16.54 14.64 9.88
N THR A 84 15.37 14.17 10.33
CA THR A 84 14.70 14.70 11.54
C THR A 84 14.63 13.69 12.68
N GLY A 85 14.82 12.40 12.40
CA GLY A 85 14.64 11.30 13.36
C GLY A 85 13.19 11.08 13.78
N ARG A 86 12.22 11.64 13.03
CA ARG A 86 10.78 11.57 13.36
C ARG A 86 10.01 10.74 12.32
N PRO A 87 8.86 10.14 12.71
CA PRO A 87 7.95 9.54 11.76
C PRO A 87 7.54 10.52 10.65
N THR A 88 7.39 10.02 9.43
CA THR A 88 6.99 10.82 8.27
C THR A 88 6.01 10.06 7.38
N ALA A 89 5.00 10.76 6.87
CA ALA A 89 4.05 10.19 5.93
C ALA A 89 4.77 9.75 4.65
N ALA A 90 4.34 8.61 4.11
CA ALA A 90 4.87 8.00 2.89
C ALA A 90 3.86 6.97 2.39
N ARG A 91 4.03 6.52 1.15
CA ARG A 91 3.35 5.31 0.70
C ARG A 91 4.23 4.08 0.87
N ILE A 92 3.60 2.98 1.26
CA ILE A 92 4.25 1.72 1.59
C ILE A 92 3.58 0.56 0.88
N HIS A 93 4.39 -0.39 0.44
CA HIS A 93 3.96 -1.63 -0.18
C HIS A 93 4.74 -2.80 0.42
N PHE A 94 4.05 -3.75 1.03
CA PHE A 94 4.65 -5.03 1.42
C PHE A 94 4.20 -6.14 0.49
N ARG A 95 5.11 -7.04 0.16
CA ARG A 95 4.77 -8.28 -0.53
C ARG A 95 5.55 -9.48 -0.01
N SER A 96 4.93 -10.65 -0.08
CA SER A 96 5.60 -11.91 0.19
C SER A 96 6.48 -12.37 -0.99
N PRO A 97 7.33 -13.40 -0.80
CA PRO A 97 8.18 -13.94 -1.86
C PRO A 97 7.40 -14.56 -3.02
N ASP A 98 6.12 -14.89 -2.82
CA ASP A 98 5.20 -15.38 -3.87
C ASP A 98 4.44 -14.23 -4.56
N GLY A 99 4.74 -12.97 -4.24
CA GLY A 99 4.19 -11.78 -4.91
C GLY A 99 2.85 -11.27 -4.38
N ARG A 100 2.26 -11.88 -3.35
CA ARG A 100 1.01 -11.37 -2.76
C ARG A 100 1.26 -10.09 -1.98
N TYR A 101 0.35 -9.13 -2.14
CA TYR A 101 0.33 -7.87 -1.38
C TYR A 101 -0.13 -8.10 0.05
N PHE A 102 0.53 -7.44 1.01
CA PHE A 102 0.18 -7.43 2.43
C PHE A 102 -0.02 -5.98 2.88
N PRO A 103 -1.21 -5.41 2.69
CA PRO A 103 -1.49 -4.03 3.10
C PRO A 103 -1.32 -3.86 4.62
N PRO A 104 -0.91 -2.67 5.08
CA PRO A 104 -1.16 -2.27 6.45
C PRO A 104 -2.64 -2.43 6.83
N TYR A 105 -2.91 -2.68 8.11
CA TYR A 105 -4.27 -2.81 8.62
C TYR A 105 -5.08 -1.55 8.34
N GLY A 106 -6.29 -1.74 7.80
CA GLY A 106 -7.17 -0.64 7.36
C GLY A 106 -7.17 -0.43 5.84
N HIS A 107 -6.22 -1.02 5.11
CA HIS A 107 -6.09 -0.95 3.66
C HIS A 107 -6.52 -2.24 2.97
N THR A 108 -6.95 -2.15 1.71
CA THR A 108 -7.46 -3.31 0.96
C THR A 108 -6.34 -4.17 0.36
N HIS A 109 -6.59 -5.48 0.23
CA HIS A 109 -5.67 -6.40 -0.44
C HIS A 109 -5.76 -6.30 -1.97
N GLU A 110 -6.91 -5.86 -2.48
CA GLU A 110 -7.18 -5.62 -3.89
C GLU A 110 -7.69 -4.19 -4.02
N VAL A 111 -6.84 -3.31 -4.56
CA VAL A 111 -7.19 -1.90 -4.77
C VAL A 111 -7.98 -1.78 -6.05
N ASN A 112 -9.19 -1.24 -5.93
CA ASN A 112 -10.11 -0.98 -7.01
C ASN A 112 -9.92 0.46 -7.51
N ASP A 113 -9.34 0.58 -8.71
CA ASP A 113 -9.05 1.86 -9.36
C ASP A 113 -10.24 2.41 -10.16
N ASN A 114 -11.40 1.76 -10.10
CA ASN A 114 -12.63 2.34 -10.62
C ASN A 114 -13.01 3.60 -9.86
N TRP A 115 -13.69 4.50 -10.56
CA TRP A 115 -14.16 5.73 -9.98
C TRP A 115 -15.15 5.45 -8.86
N PHE A 116 -14.91 6.09 -7.72
CA PHE A 116 -15.80 6.03 -6.57
C PHE A 116 -15.86 4.74 -5.76
N GLU A 117 -14.85 3.87 -5.87
CA GLU A 117 -14.84 2.59 -5.17
C GLU A 117 -13.91 2.57 -3.95
N ASP A 118 -12.58 2.74 -4.13
CA ASP A 118 -11.62 2.70 -3.00
C ASP A 118 -11.05 4.07 -2.62
N TYR A 119 -11.59 4.66 -1.55
CA TYR A 119 -11.15 5.94 -0.98
C TYR A 119 -10.36 5.81 0.33
N GLY A 120 -9.76 4.63 0.56
CA GLY A 120 -9.10 4.25 1.82
C GLY A 120 -7.67 4.79 2.00
N ALA A 121 -7.28 5.85 1.28
CA ALA A 121 -5.87 6.23 1.11
C ALA A 121 -5.04 5.06 0.53
N ASP A 122 -5.65 4.35 -0.41
CA ASP A 122 -5.07 3.28 -1.21
C ASP A 122 -4.74 3.81 -2.61
N LEU A 123 -3.62 3.34 -3.17
CA LEU A 123 -3.14 3.74 -4.50
C LEU A 123 -2.83 2.50 -5.32
N LEU A 124 -3.32 2.45 -6.55
CA LEU A 124 -2.83 1.52 -7.56
C LEU A 124 -1.95 2.29 -8.56
N LEU A 125 -0.64 2.04 -8.52
CA LEU A 125 0.33 2.65 -9.45
C LEU A 125 0.84 1.60 -10.42
N GLY A 126 0.38 1.67 -11.67
CA GLY A 126 0.48 0.53 -12.58
C GLY A 126 -0.34 -0.64 -12.04
N ASP A 127 0.29 -1.78 -11.83
CA ASP A 127 -0.28 -2.98 -11.19
C ASP A 127 0.16 -3.11 -9.71
N THR A 128 0.83 -2.10 -9.15
CA THR A 128 1.37 -2.16 -7.78
C THR A 128 0.49 -1.40 -6.81
N PRO A 129 -0.15 -2.09 -5.84
CA PRO A 129 -0.92 -1.44 -4.80
C PRO A 129 0.00 -0.87 -3.72
N TYR A 130 -0.32 0.31 -3.21
CA TYR A 130 0.32 0.96 -2.07
C TYR A 130 -0.73 1.44 -1.09
N ALA A 131 -0.34 1.52 0.18
CA ALA A 131 -1.08 2.22 1.21
C ALA A 131 -0.37 3.53 1.56
N TYR A 132 -1.10 4.64 1.61
CA TYR A 132 -0.60 5.87 2.22
C TYR A 132 -0.74 5.79 3.74
N VAL A 133 0.36 6.06 4.45
CA VAL A 133 0.37 6.04 5.92
C VAL A 133 0.97 7.34 6.44
N ASP A 134 0.57 7.75 7.65
CA ASP A 134 0.98 9.01 8.28
C ASP A 134 2.41 9.00 8.86
N GLY A 135 3.13 7.90 8.63
CA GLY A 135 4.44 7.60 9.18
C GLY A 135 4.40 6.53 10.26
N THR A 136 3.22 6.10 10.68
CA THR A 136 3.02 4.91 11.50
C THR A 136 2.05 3.95 10.83
N PHE A 137 2.18 2.66 11.10
CA PHE A 137 1.24 1.66 10.61
C PHE A 137 1.16 0.48 11.55
N GLN A 138 0.11 -0.32 11.40
CA GLN A 138 0.03 -1.66 11.97
C GLN A 138 -0.25 -2.63 10.84
N GLY A 139 0.14 -3.88 10.98
CA GLY A 139 -0.14 -4.87 9.94
C GLY A 139 0.20 -6.28 10.40
N GLU A 140 -0.50 -7.24 9.82
CA GLU A 140 -0.19 -8.65 10.00
C GLU A 140 0.71 -9.09 8.83
N LEU A 141 2.00 -9.34 9.11
CA LEU A 141 2.98 -9.73 8.10
C LEU A 141 3.33 -11.22 8.20
N PRO A 142 3.64 -11.89 7.08
CA PRO A 142 4.22 -13.23 7.08
C PRO A 142 5.48 -13.29 7.93
N VAL A 143 5.64 -14.35 8.72
CA VAL A 143 6.94 -14.67 9.34
C VAL A 143 7.89 -15.19 8.25
N GLY A 144 9.12 -14.69 8.24
CA GLY A 144 10.12 -14.98 7.21
C GLY A 144 10.42 -13.78 6.31
N ASP A 145 10.76 -14.05 5.06
CA ASP A 145 11.13 -13.01 4.10
C ASP A 145 9.89 -12.22 3.65
N VAL A 146 9.97 -10.89 3.75
CA VAL A 146 8.97 -9.94 3.26
C VAL A 146 9.71 -8.84 2.50
N TYR A 147 9.19 -8.45 1.35
CA TYR A 147 9.74 -7.36 0.55
C TYR A 147 8.93 -6.11 0.84
N VAL A 148 9.61 -4.99 1.04
CA VAL A 148 8.99 -3.69 1.26
C VAL A 148 9.49 -2.67 0.26
N GLU A 149 8.59 -1.84 -0.23
CA GLU A 149 8.91 -0.60 -0.93
C GLU A 149 8.27 0.57 -0.20
N VAL A 150 9.04 1.64 -0.04
CA VAL A 150 8.55 2.89 0.57
C VAL A 150 9.03 4.05 -0.29
N SER A 151 8.12 4.98 -0.60
CA SER A 151 8.39 6.16 -1.41
C SER A 151 7.78 7.40 -0.78
N LYS A 152 8.46 8.55 -0.94
CA LYS A 152 8.02 9.86 -0.46
C LYS A 152 8.54 10.99 -1.33
N GLY A 153 7.75 11.42 -2.33
CA GLY A 153 8.11 12.53 -3.19
C GLY A 153 9.50 12.40 -3.84
N PHE A 154 10.00 13.51 -4.38
CA PHE A 154 11.32 13.52 -5.03
C PHE A 154 12.48 13.79 -4.08
N GLU A 155 12.22 14.44 -2.94
CA GLU A 155 13.27 14.82 -1.99
C GLU A 155 13.83 13.64 -1.18
N PHE A 156 13.11 12.52 -1.15
CA PHE A 156 13.55 11.30 -0.47
C PHE A 156 14.00 10.23 -1.47
N GLU A 157 14.99 9.45 -1.05
CA GLU A 157 15.39 8.25 -1.77
C GLU A 157 14.35 7.14 -1.55
N PRO A 158 13.62 6.69 -2.60
CA PRO A 158 12.73 5.55 -2.47
C PRO A 158 13.54 4.29 -2.19
N ILE A 159 13.01 3.42 -1.35
CA ILE A 159 13.70 2.18 -0.96
C ILE A 159 12.93 0.95 -1.44
N ARG A 160 13.69 -0.10 -1.76
CA ARG A 160 13.22 -1.48 -1.86
C ARG A 160 14.11 -2.32 -0.97
N GLN A 161 13.53 -3.13 -0.09
CA GLN A 161 14.29 -3.92 0.86
C GLN A 161 13.64 -5.28 1.09
N LYS A 162 14.47 -6.31 1.28
CA LYS A 162 14.06 -7.58 1.87
C LYS A 162 14.22 -7.53 3.38
N LEU A 163 13.11 -7.70 4.09
CA LEU A 163 13.00 -7.79 5.55
C LEU A 163 12.92 -9.26 5.95
N SER A 164 13.44 -9.58 7.13
CA SER A 164 13.25 -10.90 7.76
C SER A 164 12.42 -10.71 9.03
N ILE A 165 11.13 -11.02 8.94
CA ILE A 165 10.17 -10.88 10.04
C ILE A 165 10.27 -12.11 10.94
N LYS A 166 10.58 -11.89 12.22
CA LYS A 166 10.73 -12.98 13.20
C LYS A 166 9.38 -13.37 13.82
N PRO A 167 9.21 -14.63 14.26
CA PRO A 167 8.09 -15.02 15.11
C PRO A 167 7.95 -14.07 16.30
N GLY A 168 6.76 -13.51 16.48
CA GLY A 168 6.44 -12.61 17.60
C GLY A 168 7.10 -11.22 17.55
N GLN A 169 7.75 -10.84 16.45
CA GLN A 169 8.26 -9.48 16.27
C GLN A 169 7.11 -8.47 16.33
N ARG A 170 7.27 -7.43 17.15
CA ARG A 170 6.24 -6.38 17.35
C ARG A 170 6.58 -5.04 16.74
N GLU A 171 7.85 -4.72 16.60
CA GLU A 171 8.26 -3.41 16.08
C GLU A 171 8.94 -3.58 14.72
N LEU A 172 8.66 -2.66 13.81
CA LEU A 172 9.32 -2.54 12.53
C LEU A 172 9.63 -1.07 12.25
N GLU A 173 10.90 -0.77 11.99
CA GLU A 173 11.32 0.59 11.62
C GLU A 173 11.91 0.57 10.23
N ILE A 174 11.46 1.51 9.40
CA ILE A 174 11.93 1.71 8.03
C ILE A 174 12.41 3.15 7.94
N THR A 175 13.66 3.36 7.54
CA THR A 175 14.23 4.71 7.44
C THR A 175 14.30 5.17 6.00
N LEU A 176 13.76 6.36 5.72
CA LEU A 176 13.91 7.05 4.45
C LEU A 176 15.02 8.11 4.54
N LYS A 177 15.83 8.16 3.49
CA LYS A 177 16.90 9.16 3.36
C LYS A 177 16.37 10.38 2.60
N ARG A 178 16.40 11.55 3.24
CA ARG A 178 16.16 12.82 2.54
C ARG A 178 17.45 13.24 1.83
N ASN A 179 17.41 13.34 0.51
CA ASN A 179 18.56 13.70 -0.33
C ASN A 179 18.71 15.22 -0.49
N PHE A 180 17.60 15.97 -0.41
CA PHE A 180 17.61 17.42 -0.53
C PHE A 180 16.47 18.06 0.27
N ASN A 181 16.53 19.37 0.47
CA ASN A 181 15.50 20.17 1.12
C ASN A 181 15.27 21.44 0.29
N LEU A 182 14.43 21.33 -0.74
CA LEU A 182 14.08 22.39 -1.67
C LEU A 182 13.38 23.53 -0.94
N ARG A 183 12.57 23.22 0.07
CA ARG A 183 11.87 24.21 0.88
C ARG A 183 12.82 25.14 1.64
N ALA A 184 13.94 24.63 2.15
CA ALA A 184 14.99 25.46 2.74
C ALA A 184 15.64 26.43 1.71
N GLY A 185 15.55 26.10 0.43
CA GLY A 185 15.94 26.96 -0.70
C GLY A 185 14.84 27.90 -1.20
N GLY A 186 13.66 27.91 -0.57
CA GLY A 186 12.52 28.75 -0.95
C GLY A 186 11.61 28.18 -2.04
N TRP A 187 11.79 26.92 -2.42
CA TRP A 187 10.90 26.24 -3.36
C TRP A 187 9.67 25.67 -2.64
N VAL A 188 8.56 25.59 -3.36
CA VAL A 188 7.30 25.02 -2.86
C VAL A 188 6.78 24.03 -3.90
N THR A 189 6.57 22.78 -3.50
CA THR A 189 5.94 21.76 -4.34
C THR A 189 4.43 21.91 -4.29
N ALA A 190 3.78 21.75 -5.43
CA ALA A 190 2.33 21.87 -5.51
C ALA A 190 1.73 20.82 -6.45
N ASP A 191 0.62 20.23 -6.02
CA ASP A 191 -0.34 19.59 -6.92
C ASP A 191 -1.49 20.58 -7.16
N THR A 192 -1.65 20.95 -8.43
CA THR A 192 -2.62 21.97 -8.85
C THR A 192 -3.97 21.39 -9.23
N HIS A 193 -4.11 20.06 -9.31
CA HIS A 193 -5.32 19.44 -9.85
C HIS A 193 -5.56 18.04 -9.28
N THR A 194 -6.20 17.99 -8.12
CA THR A 194 -6.60 16.74 -7.46
C THR A 194 -8.10 16.69 -7.27
N HIS A 195 -8.69 15.49 -7.30
CA HIS A 195 -10.13 15.28 -7.15
C HIS A 195 -10.42 14.07 -6.27
N PHE A 196 -11.66 13.98 -5.77
CA PHE A 196 -12.24 12.77 -5.17
C PHE A 196 -11.59 12.32 -3.86
N LEU A 197 -10.92 13.21 -3.15
CA LEU A 197 -10.41 12.95 -1.81
C LEU A 197 -11.24 13.75 -0.80
N THR A 198 -11.30 13.30 0.45
CA THR A 198 -11.65 14.21 1.55
C THR A 198 -10.49 15.19 1.78
N PRO A 199 -10.72 16.35 2.40
CA PRO A 199 -9.61 17.24 2.77
C PRO A 199 -8.55 16.58 3.66
N GLU A 200 -8.92 15.60 4.50
CA GLU A 200 -8.02 14.83 5.36
C GLU A 200 -7.17 13.83 4.55
N THR A 201 -7.79 13.11 3.60
CA THR A 201 -7.03 12.19 2.74
C THR A 201 -6.12 12.96 1.79
N ALA A 202 -6.59 14.09 1.23
CA ALA A 202 -5.74 14.98 0.44
C ALA A 202 -4.52 15.46 1.23
N HIS A 203 -4.68 15.77 2.51
CA HIS A 203 -3.56 16.10 3.38
C HIS A 203 -2.57 14.95 3.52
N LEU A 204 -3.07 13.75 3.81
CA LEU A 204 -2.25 12.55 4.00
C LEU A 204 -1.45 12.21 2.74
N GLU A 205 -2.11 12.16 1.58
CA GLU A 205 -1.46 11.83 0.30
C GLU A 205 -0.44 12.90 -0.10
N ALA A 206 -0.79 14.19 0.02
CA ALA A 206 0.15 15.26 -0.25
C ALA A 206 1.36 15.21 0.69
N ALA A 207 1.16 14.97 1.98
CA ALA A 207 2.25 14.78 2.93
C ALA A 207 3.10 13.56 2.55
N ALA A 208 2.49 12.45 2.15
CA ALA A 208 3.17 11.23 1.74
C ALA A 208 3.94 11.37 0.41
N GLU A 209 3.53 12.27 -0.48
CA GLU A 209 4.23 12.59 -1.74
C GLU A 209 5.15 13.83 -1.63
N ASP A 210 5.39 14.33 -0.42
CA ASP A 210 6.20 15.52 -0.13
C ASP A 210 5.73 16.78 -0.90
N ILE A 211 4.41 16.93 -1.02
CA ILE A 211 3.71 18.06 -1.64
C ILE A 211 3.34 19.10 -0.57
N ASN A 212 3.77 20.35 -0.76
CA ASN A 212 3.52 21.43 0.19
C ASN A 212 2.14 22.07 0.04
N VAL A 213 1.59 22.10 -1.18
CA VAL A 213 0.28 22.69 -1.48
C VAL A 213 -0.51 21.75 -2.38
N ILE A 214 -1.68 21.32 -1.93
CA ILE A 214 -2.59 20.51 -2.73
C ILE A 214 -3.89 21.27 -2.99
N ASN A 215 -4.28 21.35 -4.25
CA ASN A 215 -5.56 21.91 -4.66
C ASN A 215 -6.55 20.78 -4.91
N LEU A 216 -7.43 20.55 -3.95
CA LEU A 216 -8.54 19.61 -4.04
C LEU A 216 -9.71 20.32 -4.72
N LEU A 217 -10.00 19.93 -5.96
CA LEU A 217 -10.99 20.60 -6.79
C LEU A 217 -12.32 19.86 -6.73
N ALA A 218 -13.40 20.63 -6.56
CA ALA A 218 -14.75 20.15 -6.77
C ALA A 218 -14.94 19.77 -8.24
N ALA A 219 -15.50 18.59 -8.49
CA ALA A 219 -15.83 18.14 -9.84
C ALA A 219 -17.33 17.87 -9.98
N GLN A 220 -17.84 18.13 -11.19
CA GLN A 220 -19.20 17.80 -11.61
C GLN A 220 -19.17 16.65 -12.62
N TRP A 221 -19.94 15.59 -12.34
CA TRP A 221 -20.23 14.52 -13.29
C TRP A 221 -21.73 14.25 -13.36
N GLY A 222 -22.38 14.81 -14.37
CA GLY A 222 -23.83 14.81 -14.47
C GLY A 222 -24.44 15.57 -13.29
N ASP A 223 -25.28 14.88 -12.51
CA ASP A 223 -25.91 15.41 -11.30
C ASP A 223 -25.08 15.16 -10.03
N LEU A 224 -23.97 14.42 -10.11
CA LEU A 224 -23.04 14.23 -8.99
C LEU A 224 -22.07 15.42 -8.90
N TYR A 225 -22.01 16.03 -7.73
CA TYR A 225 -21.01 17.04 -7.37
C TYR A 225 -20.16 16.52 -6.22
N THR A 226 -18.85 16.64 -6.36
CA THR A 226 -17.86 16.14 -5.42
C THR A 226 -17.18 17.32 -4.75
N ASN A 227 -16.85 17.20 -3.46
CA ASN A 227 -16.19 18.22 -2.63
C ASN A 227 -16.84 19.62 -2.55
N VAL A 228 -18.01 19.85 -3.16
CA VAL A 228 -18.74 21.13 -3.03
C VAL A 228 -19.09 21.44 -1.56
N GLY A 229 -19.36 20.40 -0.76
CA GLY A 229 -19.60 20.54 0.67
C GLY A 229 -18.37 20.93 1.50
N ASP A 230 -17.17 20.77 0.93
CA ASP A 230 -15.90 21.06 1.59
C ASP A 230 -15.38 22.49 1.27
N LEU A 231 -16.09 23.24 0.41
CA LEU A 231 -15.74 24.61 0.04
C LEU A 231 -16.02 25.59 1.20
N THR A 232 -14.96 26.10 1.81
CA THR A 232 -15.05 27.09 2.89
C THR A 232 -14.71 28.51 2.45
N GLY A 233 -14.03 28.67 1.30
CA GLY A 233 -13.42 29.94 0.87
C GLY A 233 -12.15 30.30 1.65
N GLU A 234 -11.66 29.40 2.50
CA GLU A 234 -10.45 29.53 3.31
C GLU A 234 -9.57 28.29 3.16
N VAL A 235 -8.35 28.34 3.70
CA VAL A 235 -7.49 27.15 3.79
C VAL A 235 -8.21 26.07 4.61
N SER A 236 -8.20 24.82 4.14
CA SER A 236 -8.85 23.71 4.84
C SER A 236 -8.28 23.53 6.24
N GLY A 237 -9.15 23.21 7.20
CA GLY A 237 -8.76 22.85 8.57
C GLY A 237 -7.89 21.59 8.67
N SER A 238 -7.84 20.78 7.61
CA SER A 238 -6.91 19.63 7.52
C SER A 238 -5.46 20.03 7.28
N SER A 239 -5.18 21.30 6.97
CA SER A 239 -3.82 21.77 6.66
C SER A 239 -2.88 21.73 7.86
N SER A 240 -1.59 21.54 7.59
CA SER A 240 -0.50 21.67 8.57
C SER A 240 0.52 22.74 8.14
N ALA A 241 1.57 22.95 8.94
CA ALA A 241 2.66 23.84 8.57
C ALA A 241 3.47 23.36 7.34
N GLU A 242 3.43 22.06 7.05
CA GLU A 242 4.19 21.42 5.96
C GLU A 242 3.35 21.18 4.70
N THR A 243 2.03 20.99 4.86
CA THR A 243 1.12 20.62 3.78
C THR A 243 -0.18 21.41 3.90
N ILE A 244 -0.43 22.28 2.93
CA ILE A 244 -1.61 23.14 2.81
C ILE A 244 -2.60 22.49 1.87
N VAL A 245 -3.84 22.33 2.32
CA VAL A 245 -4.96 21.84 1.51
C VAL A 245 -5.88 23.02 1.19
N TRP A 246 -6.06 23.28 -0.09
CA TRP A 246 -7.02 24.26 -0.59
C TRP A 246 -8.14 23.53 -1.33
N VAL A 247 -9.39 23.72 -0.90
CA VAL A 247 -10.54 23.19 -1.61
C VAL A 247 -11.08 24.26 -2.55
N GLY A 248 -11.07 23.98 -3.84
CA GLY A 248 -11.45 24.91 -4.91
C GLY A 248 -12.43 24.31 -5.91
N SER A 249 -12.69 25.04 -6.99
CA SER A 249 -13.52 24.63 -8.13
C SER A 249 -12.86 25.01 -9.44
#